data_AF-A0A950TU51-F1
#
_entry.id   AF-A0A950TU51-F1
#
_cell.length_a   1.000
_cell.length_b   1.000
_cell.length_c   1.000
_cell.angle_alpha   90.00
_cell.angle_beta   90.00
_cell.angle_gamma   90.00
#
_symmetry.space_group_name_H-M   'P 1'
#
loop_
_entity.id
_entity.type
_entity.pdbx_description
1 polymer ?
#
loop_
_entity_poly.entity_id
_entity_poly.type
_entity_poly.pdbx_seq_one_letter_code
_entity_poly.pdbx_strand_id
1 'polypeptide(L)'
;MGPDGRRGLGIGRLMPGHELLVAPFESLAFMRSALVACVALSLANAAVGTLLVLRRMSLDADVLGHAVMPGAAIGFLYAGPSPTWLSLGGLVSGLAVAALTGLAAHGRSRNDAGLVAFYLVALSLGVMLVAWRGSNADIMRVLFGTVLAIDWRALLQIAVASTVILLVIAALYRPLAVNSFDPAFLRAVGVRIPYEAIFVSLVVLALVVSFQAFGTLMAVGPMLLPAAAARCWGLGVTASMMLSAMFGVAASVAGLLVSYYGNVPSGPAIVLAGGLLFGVSLMMTIMLRRVLRPLVYTFVLAAVLLAAAPARAADKIPVVASFSVIGDMLANLGGDHLDIKTIVGPGGDSELYEATAADVATLSGARAIFLNDLNEEFEPWLEPLLKQSAFKGTKVVVARGVQTLTAEEEHPVS
;
A
#
# COMPACT_ATOMS: atom_id res chain seq x y z
N MET A 1 -33.54 -16.01 50.48
CA MET A 1 -32.73 -16.89 51.35
C MET A 1 -33.06 -18.31 50.96
N GLY A 2 -32.07 -19.01 50.41
CA GLY A 2 -32.15 -20.37 49.85
C GLY A 2 -30.71 -20.71 49.43
N PRO A 3 -30.03 -21.65 50.10
CA PRO A 3 -28.58 -21.72 50.14
C PRO A 3 -28.03 -22.63 49.03
N ASP A 4 -27.09 -22.13 48.24
CA ASP A 4 -25.96 -22.93 47.73
C ASP A 4 -25.05 -22.04 46.87
N GLY A 5 -24.20 -21.29 47.57
CA GLY A 5 -22.98 -20.75 47.01
C GLY A 5 -21.95 -21.87 46.92
N ARG A 6 -21.86 -22.52 45.75
CA ARG A 6 -20.68 -23.24 45.22
C ARG A 6 -21.04 -23.87 43.87
N ARG A 7 -21.07 -23.06 42.80
CA ARG A 7 -20.82 -23.61 41.45
C ARG A 7 -19.33 -23.87 41.36
N GLY A 8 -18.91 -25.05 41.78
CA GLY A 8 -17.57 -25.56 41.53
C GLY A 8 -17.31 -25.52 40.03
N LEU A 9 -16.22 -24.85 39.65
CA LEU A 9 -15.64 -24.97 38.32
C LEU A 9 -15.34 -26.45 38.05
N GLY A 10 -16.18 -27.09 37.25
CA GLY A 10 -15.83 -28.34 36.59
C GLY A 10 -14.79 -28.08 35.50
N ILE A 11 -13.53 -27.93 35.91
CA ILE A 11 -12.36 -27.96 35.03
C ILE A 11 -12.22 -29.41 34.55
N GLY A 12 -12.94 -29.81 33.50
CA GLY A 12 -12.89 -31.20 33.04
C GLY A 12 -13.72 -31.57 31.81
N ARG A 13 -14.67 -30.73 31.37
CA ARG A 13 -15.21 -30.82 30.00
C ARG A 13 -14.69 -29.63 29.22
N LEU A 14 -13.78 -29.89 28.28
CA LEU A 14 -13.59 -29.00 27.14
C LEU A 14 -14.96 -28.90 26.46
N MET A 15 -15.73 -27.87 26.80
CA MET A 15 -16.96 -27.56 26.08
C MET A 15 -16.55 -27.41 24.61
N PRO A 16 -17.17 -28.15 23.69
CA PRO A 16 -16.79 -28.08 22.29
C PRO A 16 -16.89 -26.61 21.84
N GLY A 17 -15.90 -26.12 21.09
CA GLY A 17 -15.76 -24.66 20.84
C GLY A 17 -17.00 -23.98 20.25
N HIS A 18 -17.89 -24.75 19.61
CA HIS A 18 -19.19 -24.27 19.14
C HIS A 18 -20.14 -23.89 20.29
N GLU A 19 -20.19 -24.63 21.40
CA GLU A 19 -21.02 -24.30 22.57
C GLU A 19 -20.52 -23.03 23.26
N LEU A 20 -19.22 -22.77 23.25
CA LEU A 20 -18.66 -21.56 23.86
C LEU A 20 -18.87 -20.31 22.98
N LEU A 21 -18.82 -20.46 21.66
CA LEU A 21 -18.90 -19.32 20.74
C LEU A 21 -20.32 -19.03 20.24
N VAL A 22 -21.16 -20.05 20.06
CA VAL A 22 -22.45 -19.91 19.37
C VAL A 22 -23.64 -20.00 20.34
N ALA A 23 -23.57 -20.84 21.37
CA ALA A 23 -24.68 -21.05 22.29
C ALA A 23 -25.20 -19.76 23.00
N PRO A 24 -24.34 -18.78 23.39
CA PRO A 24 -24.84 -17.53 23.98
C PRO A 24 -25.72 -16.71 23.03
N PHE A 25 -25.49 -16.79 21.71
CA PHE A 25 -26.24 -16.04 20.71
C PHE A 25 -27.55 -16.72 20.28
N GLU A 26 -27.59 -18.06 20.32
CA GLU A 26 -28.80 -18.83 20.00
C GLU A 26 -29.81 -18.84 21.14
N SER A 27 -29.33 -18.96 22.38
CA SER A 27 -30.19 -19.13 23.55
C SER A 27 -30.72 -17.82 24.13
N LEU A 28 -30.00 -16.71 23.97
CA LEU A 28 -30.31 -15.44 24.65
C LEU A 28 -30.73 -14.36 23.65
N ALA A 29 -32.02 -14.00 23.69
CA ALA A 29 -32.60 -12.99 22.79
C ALA A 29 -31.91 -11.62 22.87
N PHE A 30 -31.49 -11.20 24.07
CA PHE A 30 -30.78 -9.93 24.26
C PHE A 30 -29.39 -9.94 23.60
N MET A 31 -28.70 -11.09 23.61
CA MET A 31 -27.38 -11.24 23.00
C MET A 31 -27.48 -11.19 21.47
N ARG A 32 -28.53 -11.79 20.91
CA ARG A 32 -28.84 -11.69 19.48
C ARG A 32 -29.12 -10.25 19.06
N SER A 33 -29.95 -9.51 19.81
CA SER A 33 -30.22 -8.10 19.53
C SER A 33 -28.96 -7.24 19.60
N ALA A 34 -28.12 -7.47 20.61
CA ALA A 34 -26.82 -6.81 20.75
C ALA A 34 -25.91 -7.08 19.55
N LEU A 35 -25.83 -8.34 19.09
CA LEU A 35 -25.03 -8.72 17.92
C LEU A 35 -25.54 -8.03 16.65
N VAL A 36 -26.84 -8.05 16.40
CA VAL A 36 -27.45 -7.40 15.21
C VAL A 36 -27.17 -5.89 15.22
N ALA A 37 -27.33 -5.23 16.37
CA ALA A 37 -27.02 -3.81 16.53
C ALA A 37 -25.54 -3.53 16.24
N CYS A 38 -24.63 -4.31 16.85
CA CYS A 38 -23.19 -4.15 16.64
C CYS A 38 -22.77 -4.39 15.19
N VAL A 39 -23.37 -5.35 14.49
CA VAL A 39 -23.08 -5.60 13.07
C VAL A 39 -23.56 -4.43 12.21
N ALA A 40 -24.79 -3.96 12.43
CA ALA A 40 -25.33 -2.81 11.71
C ALA A 40 -24.50 -1.53 11.95
N LEU A 41 -24.07 -1.30 13.18
CA LEU A 41 -23.18 -0.19 13.55
C LEU A 41 -21.81 -0.35 12.92
N SER A 42 -21.20 -1.54 12.98
CA SER A 42 -19.87 -1.80 12.42
C SER A 42 -19.82 -1.52 10.92
N LEU A 43 -20.86 -1.88 10.16
CA LEU A 43 -20.94 -1.60 8.73
C LEU A 43 -20.99 -0.10 8.44
N ALA A 44 -21.88 0.63 9.10
CA ALA A 44 -22.02 2.08 8.89
C ALA A 44 -20.76 2.85 9.37
N ASN A 45 -20.28 2.51 10.57
CA ASN A 45 -19.12 3.14 11.19
C ASN A 45 -17.82 2.84 10.44
N ALA A 46 -17.69 1.67 9.80
CA ALA A 46 -16.53 1.36 8.97
C ALA A 46 -16.42 2.29 7.75
N ALA A 47 -17.55 2.58 7.09
CA ALA A 47 -17.58 3.46 5.94
C ALA A 47 -17.25 4.91 6.33
N VAL A 48 -17.94 5.44 7.35
CA VAL A 48 -17.74 6.79 7.87
C VAL A 48 -16.34 6.95 8.47
N GLY A 49 -15.95 6.03 9.36
CA GLY A 49 -14.67 6.04 10.07
C GLY A 49 -13.48 5.98 9.13
N THR A 50 -13.54 5.18 8.06
CA THR A 50 -12.44 5.11 7.07
C THR A 50 -12.22 6.46 6.38
N LEU A 51 -13.29 7.13 5.94
CA LEU A 51 -13.19 8.47 5.34
C LEU A 51 -12.74 9.52 6.36
N LEU A 52 -13.18 9.38 7.62
CA LEU A 52 -12.82 10.31 8.68
C LEU A 52 -11.34 10.25 9.04
N VAL A 53 -10.77 9.04 9.10
CA VAL A 53 -9.33 8.82 9.28
C VAL A 53 -8.53 9.35 8.08
N LEU A 54 -9.02 9.15 6.85
CA LEU A 54 -8.38 9.69 5.64
C LEU A 54 -8.30 11.22 5.66
N ARG A 55 -9.36 11.89 6.13
CA ARG A 55 -9.45 13.35 6.25
C ARG A 55 -8.68 13.93 7.44
N ARG A 56 -8.05 13.10 8.29
CA ARG A 56 -7.41 13.50 9.55
C ARG A 56 -8.36 14.24 10.50
N MET A 57 -9.65 13.92 10.44
CA MET A 57 -10.70 14.52 11.26
C MET A 57 -11.02 13.69 12.51
N SER A 58 -10.09 12.84 12.97
CA SER A 58 -10.31 11.96 14.12
C SER A 58 -10.66 12.72 15.41
N LEU A 59 -10.04 13.88 15.63
CA LEU A 59 -10.36 14.76 16.77
C LEU A 59 -11.75 15.38 16.63
N ASP A 60 -12.17 15.68 15.40
CA ASP A 60 -13.46 16.31 15.12
C ASP A 60 -14.62 15.38 15.45
N ALA A 61 -14.44 14.06 15.22
CA ALA A 61 -15.42 13.06 15.62
C ALA A 61 -15.66 13.05 17.14
N ASP A 62 -14.61 13.26 17.94
CA ASP A 62 -14.71 13.30 19.40
C ASP A 62 -15.44 14.55 19.88
N VAL A 63 -15.08 15.71 19.33
CA VAL A 63 -15.77 16.98 19.58
C VAL A 63 -17.25 16.89 19.21
N LEU A 64 -17.56 16.32 18.04
CA LEU A 64 -18.94 16.11 17.59
C LEU A 64 -19.70 15.12 18.49
N GLY A 65 -19.04 14.07 19.00
CA GLY A 65 -19.63 13.11 19.93
C GLY A 65 -20.09 13.76 21.23
N HIS A 66 -19.28 14.68 21.77
CA HIS A 66 -19.65 15.47 22.94
C HIS A 66 -20.64 16.60 22.63
N ALA A 67 -20.66 17.11 21.40
CA ALA A 67 -21.69 18.05 20.95
C ALA A 67 -23.09 17.44 20.85
N VAL A 68 -23.18 16.12 20.66
CA VAL A 68 -24.45 15.37 20.64
C VAL A 68 -25.07 15.27 22.05
N MET A 69 -24.24 15.27 23.11
CA MET A 69 -24.68 15.07 24.50
C MET A 69 -25.74 16.07 25.00
N PRO A 70 -25.54 17.41 24.93
CA PRO A 70 -26.54 18.39 25.36
C PRO A 70 -27.91 18.18 24.72
N GLY A 71 -27.94 17.92 23.41
CA GLY A 71 -29.18 17.69 22.68
C GLY A 71 -29.90 16.43 23.13
N ALA A 72 -29.16 15.34 23.30
CA ALA A 72 -29.73 14.10 23.81
C ALA A 72 -30.23 14.25 25.26
N ALA A 73 -29.53 15.04 26.09
CA ALA A 73 -29.96 15.36 27.44
C ALA A 73 -31.26 16.17 27.46
N ILE A 74 -31.42 17.15 26.56
CA ILE A 74 -32.69 17.89 26.40
C ILE A 74 -33.81 16.94 25.95
N GLY A 75 -33.52 16.02 25.01
CA GLY A 75 -34.47 14.97 24.60
C GLY A 75 -34.90 14.07 25.75
N PHE A 76 -33.95 13.69 26.62
CA PHE A 76 -34.20 12.94 27.84
C PHE A 76 -35.09 13.72 28.83
N LEU A 77 -34.88 15.03 29.00
CA LEU A 77 -35.71 15.86 29.87
C LEU A 77 -37.15 16.00 29.38
N TYR A 78 -37.36 15.97 28.05
CA TYR A 78 -38.67 16.12 27.43
C TYR A 78 -39.51 14.83 27.50
N ALA A 79 -38.93 13.67 27.15
CA ALA A 79 -39.66 12.42 26.96
C ALA A 79 -39.06 11.21 27.69
N GLY A 80 -38.20 11.44 28.68
CA GLY A 80 -37.54 10.39 29.44
C GLY A 80 -36.54 9.57 28.60
N PRO A 81 -36.21 8.32 29.02
CA PRO A 81 -35.22 7.45 28.36
C PRO A 81 -35.71 6.83 27.04
N SER A 82 -36.37 7.61 26.19
CA SER A 82 -36.92 7.16 24.92
C SER A 82 -35.88 7.30 23.78
N PRO A 83 -35.51 6.20 23.07
CA PRO A 83 -34.46 6.22 22.06
C PRO A 83 -34.66 7.26 20.94
N THR A 84 -35.92 7.52 20.57
CA THR A 84 -36.31 8.50 19.55
C THR A 84 -35.93 9.93 19.92
N TRP A 85 -36.26 10.36 21.13
CA TRP A 85 -36.07 11.74 21.56
C TRP A 85 -34.60 12.02 21.89
N LEU A 86 -33.90 11.04 22.46
CA LEU A 86 -32.45 11.13 22.65
C LEU A 86 -31.73 11.29 21.30
N SER A 87 -32.14 10.52 20.29
CA SER A 87 -31.51 10.57 18.97
C SER A 87 -31.83 11.86 18.23
N LEU A 88 -33.09 12.31 18.27
CA LEU A 88 -33.51 13.54 17.60
C LEU A 88 -32.81 14.76 18.22
N GLY A 89 -32.81 14.85 19.55
CA GLY A 89 -32.12 15.93 20.25
C GLY A 89 -30.62 15.91 19.98
N GLY A 90 -30.00 14.72 20.03
CA GLY A 90 -28.60 14.53 19.71
C GLY A 90 -28.23 14.93 18.28
N LEU A 91 -29.06 14.56 17.31
CA LEU A 91 -28.88 14.92 15.90
C LEU A 91 -29.00 16.44 15.70
N VAL A 92 -30.02 17.08 16.28
CA VAL A 92 -30.21 18.53 16.19
C VAL A 92 -29.03 19.28 16.79
N SER A 93 -28.58 18.90 17.99
CA SER A 93 -27.43 19.53 18.65
C SER A 93 -26.12 19.30 17.88
N GLY A 94 -25.84 18.07 17.48
CA GLY A 94 -24.64 17.74 16.70
C GLY A 94 -24.57 18.48 15.37
N LEU A 95 -25.69 18.57 14.65
CA LEU A 95 -25.77 19.33 13.38
C LEU A 95 -25.66 20.84 13.61
N ALA A 96 -26.27 21.37 14.67
CA ALA A 96 -26.13 22.79 15.02
C ALA A 96 -24.66 23.15 15.29
N VAL A 97 -23.95 22.33 16.06
CA VAL A 97 -22.52 22.53 16.34
C VAL A 97 -21.66 22.36 15.09
N ALA A 98 -21.94 21.36 14.26
CA ALA A 98 -21.28 21.20 12.97
C ALA A 98 -21.45 22.43 12.06
N ALA A 99 -22.66 23.00 12.01
CA ALA A 99 -22.92 24.21 11.24
C ALA A 99 -22.17 25.42 11.80
N LEU A 100 -22.18 25.60 13.13
CA LEU A 100 -21.45 26.70 13.80
C LEU A 100 -19.94 26.61 13.58
N THR A 101 -19.36 25.41 13.68
CA THR A 101 -17.93 25.20 13.44
C THR A 101 -17.57 25.41 11.97
N GLY A 102 -18.42 24.97 11.03
CA GLY A 102 -18.24 25.20 9.59
C GLY A 102 -18.33 26.68 9.20
N LEU A 103 -19.23 27.45 9.81
CA LEU A 103 -19.34 28.90 9.60
C LEU A 103 -18.14 29.63 10.20
N ALA A 104 -17.69 29.24 11.40
CA ALA A 104 -16.54 29.84 12.08
C ALA A 104 -15.21 29.58 11.36
N ALA A 105 -15.14 28.56 10.49
CA ALA A 105 -13.97 28.26 9.68
C ALA A 105 -13.75 29.23 8.49
N HIS A 106 -14.71 30.09 8.17
CA HIS A 106 -14.55 31.10 7.12
C HIS A 106 -13.70 32.28 7.61
N GLY A 107 -12.40 32.26 7.30
CA GLY A 107 -11.50 33.42 7.43
C GLY A 107 -10.66 33.50 8.72
N ARG A 108 -10.76 32.53 9.63
CA ARG A 108 -9.88 32.42 10.81
C ARG A 108 -9.19 31.06 10.83
N SER A 109 -7.93 31.06 11.26
CA SER A 109 -7.22 29.81 11.59
C SER A 109 -8.05 29.04 12.62
N ARG A 110 -8.34 27.78 12.31
CA ARG A 110 -9.00 26.84 13.19
C ARG A 110 -8.24 26.80 14.52
N ASN A 111 -8.89 27.12 15.63
CA ASN A 111 -8.25 27.09 16.95
C ASN A 111 -8.64 25.80 17.68
N ASP A 112 -7.71 24.86 17.76
CA ASP A 112 -7.90 23.58 18.47
C ASP A 112 -8.30 23.80 19.93
N ALA A 113 -7.78 24.85 20.58
CA ALA A 113 -8.15 25.20 21.96
C ALA A 113 -9.62 25.61 22.10
N GLY A 114 -10.20 26.25 21.08
CA GLY A 114 -11.61 26.64 21.05
C GLY A 114 -12.53 25.42 20.93
N LEU A 115 -12.14 24.44 20.11
CA LEU A 115 -12.85 23.16 20.00
C LEU A 115 -12.80 22.38 21.31
N VAL A 116 -11.65 22.41 22.00
CA VAL A 116 -11.47 21.78 23.31
C VAL A 116 -12.39 22.37 24.37
N ALA A 117 -12.37 23.71 24.51
CA ALA A 117 -13.22 24.40 25.46
C ALA A 117 -14.71 24.15 25.17
N PHE A 118 -15.10 24.16 23.88
CA PHE A 118 -16.46 23.91 23.47
C PHE A 118 -16.92 22.49 23.86
N TYR A 119 -16.13 21.45 23.57
CA TYR A 119 -16.54 20.09 23.91
C TYR A 119 -16.64 19.90 25.43
N LEU A 120 -15.75 20.50 26.23
CA LEU A 120 -15.79 20.40 27.70
C LEU A 120 -17.07 21.03 28.26
N VAL A 121 -17.46 22.20 27.75
CA VAL A 121 -18.71 22.87 28.13
C VAL A 121 -19.92 22.04 27.69
N ALA A 122 -19.94 21.54 26.46
CA ALA A 122 -21.03 20.70 25.96
C ALA A 122 -21.18 19.41 26.77
N LEU A 123 -20.09 18.70 27.04
CA LEU A 123 -20.10 17.50 27.87
C LEU A 123 -20.61 17.80 29.29
N SER A 124 -20.06 18.85 29.93
CA SER A 124 -20.46 19.25 31.28
C SER A 124 -21.94 19.63 31.34
N LEU A 125 -22.44 20.39 30.35
CA LEU A 125 -23.84 20.77 30.24
C LEU A 125 -24.74 19.54 30.04
N GLY A 126 -24.38 18.64 29.12
CA GLY A 126 -25.15 17.42 28.87
C GLY A 126 -25.25 16.53 30.12
N VAL A 127 -24.13 16.30 30.81
CA VAL A 127 -24.12 15.52 32.06
C VAL A 127 -24.93 16.22 33.16
N MET A 128 -24.79 17.54 33.33
CA MET A 128 -25.56 18.31 34.30
C MET A 128 -27.07 18.23 34.05
N LEU A 129 -27.49 18.34 32.78
CA LEU A 129 -28.91 18.26 32.40
C LEU A 129 -29.49 16.87 32.69
N VAL A 130 -28.75 15.79 32.38
CA VAL A 130 -29.20 14.43 32.74
C VAL A 130 -29.22 14.25 34.25
N ALA A 131 -28.21 14.72 34.98
CA ALA A 131 -28.11 14.58 36.43
C ALA A 131 -29.21 15.33 37.19
N TRP A 132 -29.76 16.41 36.62
CA TRP A 132 -30.79 17.19 37.27
C TRP A 132 -32.12 16.43 37.43
N ARG A 133 -32.49 15.58 36.45
CA ARG A 133 -33.78 14.88 36.44
C ARG A 133 -33.66 13.35 36.42
N GLY A 134 -32.50 12.83 36.04
CA GLY A 134 -32.25 11.40 35.86
C GLY A 134 -31.77 10.70 37.13
N SER A 135 -31.92 9.38 37.16
CA SER A 135 -31.31 8.53 38.18
C SER A 135 -29.82 8.31 37.90
N ASN A 136 -29.04 7.91 38.91
CA ASN A 136 -27.65 7.44 38.72
C ASN A 136 -27.55 6.36 37.64
N ALA A 137 -28.56 5.48 37.54
CA ALA A 137 -28.60 4.45 36.51
C ALA A 137 -28.74 5.03 35.09
N ASP A 138 -29.48 6.13 34.92
CA ASP A 138 -29.68 6.78 33.63
C ASP A 138 -28.41 7.50 33.17
N ILE A 139 -27.71 8.15 34.11
CA ILE A 139 -26.40 8.78 33.84
C ILE A 139 -25.41 7.73 33.35
N MET A 140 -25.33 6.59 34.03
CA MET A 140 -24.44 5.49 33.63
C MET A 140 -24.81 4.92 32.26
N ARG A 141 -26.11 4.74 31.98
CA ARG A 141 -26.58 4.29 30.65
C ARG A 141 -26.25 5.29 29.54
N VAL A 142 -26.42 6.58 29.79
CA VAL A 142 -26.10 7.64 28.81
C VAL A 142 -24.60 7.72 28.54
N LEU A 143 -23.76 7.65 29.59
CA LEU A 143 -22.30 7.79 29.46
C LEU A 143 -21.62 6.56 28.86
N PHE A 144 -21.99 5.35 29.33
CA PHE A 144 -21.30 4.11 28.99
C PHE A 144 -22.08 3.16 28.09
N GLY A 145 -23.37 3.44 27.84
CA GLY A 145 -24.24 2.60 27.04
C GLY A 145 -24.56 1.26 27.70
N THR A 146 -25.58 0.60 27.19
CA THR A 146 -25.91 -0.78 27.55
C THR A 146 -26.35 -1.55 26.31
N VAL A 147 -25.37 -2.06 25.55
CA VAL A 147 -25.62 -2.80 24.30
C VAL A 147 -26.56 -4.00 24.51
N LEU A 148 -26.49 -4.61 25.70
CA LEU A 148 -27.32 -5.77 26.08
C LEU A 148 -28.79 -5.41 26.32
N ALA A 149 -29.12 -4.15 26.55
CA ALA A 149 -30.48 -3.68 26.86
C ALA A 149 -31.09 -2.87 25.71
N ILE A 150 -30.71 -3.17 24.46
CA ILE A 150 -31.27 -2.51 23.28
C ILE A 150 -32.69 -3.02 23.02
N ASP A 151 -33.66 -2.12 23.12
CA ASP A 151 -35.05 -2.38 22.78
C ASP A 151 -35.26 -2.50 21.26
N TRP A 152 -36.35 -3.16 20.86
CA TRP A 152 -36.75 -3.30 19.44
C TRP A 152 -36.81 -1.95 18.69
N ARG A 153 -37.30 -0.89 19.35
CA ARG A 153 -37.39 0.45 18.76
C ARG A 153 -36.00 1.04 18.48
N ALA A 154 -35.08 0.93 19.43
CA ALA A 154 -33.69 1.36 19.27
C ALA A 154 -33.00 0.54 18.16
N LEU A 155 -33.20 -0.77 18.15
CA LEU A 155 -32.65 -1.65 17.11
C LEU A 155 -33.14 -1.24 15.70
N LEU A 156 -34.42 -0.92 15.55
CA LEU A 156 -34.97 -0.45 14.27
C LEU A 156 -34.38 0.90 13.84
N GLN A 157 -34.18 1.83 14.78
CA GLN A 157 -33.51 3.09 14.48
C GLN A 157 -32.05 2.90 14.06
N ILE A 158 -31.34 1.99 14.74
CA ILE A 158 -29.97 1.63 14.38
C ILE A 158 -29.93 1.04 12.97
N ALA A 159 -30.79 0.08 12.67
CA ALA A 159 -30.86 -0.55 11.36
C ALA A 159 -31.17 0.48 10.26
N VAL A 160 -32.23 1.28 10.41
CA VAL A 160 -32.64 2.27 9.41
C VAL A 160 -31.55 3.32 9.19
N ALA A 161 -30.98 3.88 10.26
CA ALA A 161 -29.97 4.92 10.14
C ALA A 161 -28.66 4.38 9.55
N SER A 162 -28.22 3.18 9.95
CA SER A 162 -27.07 2.50 9.32
C SER A 162 -27.29 2.26 7.83
N THR A 163 -28.48 1.81 7.43
CA THR A 163 -28.83 1.65 6.01
C THR A 163 -28.80 2.98 5.26
N VAL A 164 -29.37 4.05 5.82
CA VAL A 164 -29.33 5.39 5.21
C VAL A 164 -27.89 5.87 5.04
N ILE A 165 -27.03 5.73 6.06
CA ILE A 165 -25.61 6.12 5.98
C ILE A 165 -24.93 5.38 4.82
N LEU A 166 -25.10 4.06 4.75
CA LEU A 166 -24.49 3.24 3.71
C LEU A 166 -25.00 3.59 2.31
N LEU A 167 -26.31 3.82 2.16
CA LEU A 167 -26.90 4.21 0.87
C LEU A 167 -26.40 5.58 0.40
N VAL A 168 -26.32 6.57 1.30
CA VAL A 168 -25.80 7.90 0.95
C VAL A 168 -24.31 7.81 0.59
N ILE A 169 -23.51 7.06 1.35
CA ILE A 169 -22.10 6.86 1.01
C ILE A 169 -21.95 6.10 -0.31
N ALA A 170 -22.77 5.09 -0.58
CA ALA A 170 -22.74 4.35 -1.84
C ALA A 170 -23.09 5.25 -3.04
N ALA A 171 -24.15 6.05 -2.92
CA ALA A 171 -24.59 6.97 -3.97
C ALA A 171 -23.58 8.11 -4.20
N LEU A 172 -22.98 8.64 -3.13
CA LEU A 172 -22.04 9.76 -3.16
C LEU A 172 -20.58 9.34 -2.98
N TYR A 173 -20.25 8.07 -3.25
CA TYR A 173 -18.91 7.53 -2.99
C TYR A 173 -17.81 8.32 -3.68
N ARG A 174 -17.98 8.57 -4.99
CA ARG A 174 -17.01 9.30 -5.82
C ARG A 174 -16.78 10.73 -5.30
N PRO A 175 -17.80 11.61 -5.17
CA PRO A 175 -17.57 12.97 -4.70
C PRO A 175 -17.08 13.02 -3.25
N LEU A 176 -17.56 12.15 -2.35
CA LEU A 176 -17.07 12.10 -0.97
C LEU A 176 -15.60 11.69 -0.88
N ALA A 177 -15.17 10.73 -1.71
CA ALA A 177 -13.77 10.32 -1.80
C ALA A 177 -12.91 11.45 -2.37
N VAL A 178 -13.31 12.07 -3.49
CA VAL A 178 -12.56 13.18 -4.10
C VAL A 178 -12.44 14.36 -3.14
N ASN A 179 -13.53 14.75 -2.46
CA ASN A 179 -13.52 15.82 -1.46
C ASN A 179 -12.54 15.54 -0.30
N SER A 180 -12.26 14.26 -0.02
CA SER A 180 -11.31 13.87 1.03
C SER A 180 -9.84 14.07 0.61
N PHE A 181 -9.54 14.04 -0.69
CA PHE A 181 -8.18 14.21 -1.22
C PHE A 181 -7.92 15.61 -1.74
N ASP A 182 -8.87 16.17 -2.51
CA ASP A 182 -8.75 17.50 -3.12
C ASP A 182 -10.10 18.24 -3.15
N PRO A 183 -10.44 18.97 -2.08
CA PRO A 183 -11.62 19.82 -2.04
C PRO A 183 -11.48 21.10 -2.88
N ALA A 184 -10.29 21.46 -3.36
CA ALA A 184 -10.10 22.60 -4.28
C ALA A 184 -10.48 22.21 -5.71
N PHE A 185 -10.12 21.01 -6.14
CA PHE A 185 -10.52 20.45 -7.44
C PHE A 185 -12.03 20.41 -7.63
N LEU A 186 -12.80 19.94 -6.63
CA LEU A 186 -14.27 19.92 -6.74
C LEU A 186 -14.87 21.32 -6.90
N ARG A 187 -14.29 22.31 -6.23
CA ARG A 187 -14.70 23.72 -6.38
C ARG A 187 -14.31 24.27 -7.75
N ALA A 188 -13.15 23.91 -8.28
CA ALA A 188 -12.68 24.31 -9.60
C ALA A 188 -13.51 23.72 -10.75
N VAL A 189 -13.99 22.48 -10.61
CA VAL A 189 -14.89 21.82 -11.57
C VAL A 189 -16.32 22.40 -11.54
N GLY A 190 -16.59 23.37 -10.66
CA GLY A 190 -17.87 24.06 -10.57
C GLY A 190 -18.94 23.33 -9.76
N VAL A 191 -18.56 22.31 -8.98
CA VAL A 191 -19.51 21.60 -8.13
C VAL A 191 -19.86 22.45 -6.91
N ARG A 192 -21.11 22.90 -6.84
CA ARG A 192 -21.62 23.77 -5.74
C ARG A 192 -22.23 22.99 -4.57
N ILE A 193 -22.24 21.66 -4.63
CA ILE A 193 -22.85 20.81 -3.60
C ILE A 193 -21.94 20.81 -2.35
N PRO A 194 -22.47 21.08 -1.14
CA PRO A 194 -21.68 21.14 0.09
C PRO A 194 -21.37 19.72 0.62
N TYR A 195 -20.54 18.95 -0.08
CA TYR A 195 -20.17 17.58 0.31
C TYR A 195 -19.51 17.48 1.68
N GLU A 196 -18.85 18.55 2.13
CA GLU A 196 -18.31 18.61 3.49
C GLU A 196 -19.41 18.59 4.54
N ALA A 197 -20.45 19.41 4.38
CA ALA A 197 -21.59 19.43 5.29
C ALA A 197 -22.35 18.09 5.25
N ILE A 198 -22.48 17.47 4.07
CA ILE A 198 -23.08 16.13 3.94
C ILE A 198 -22.25 15.11 4.73
N PHE A 199 -20.92 15.11 4.57
CA PHE A 199 -20.05 14.19 5.28
C PHE A 199 -20.14 14.37 6.81
N VAL A 200 -20.04 15.61 7.29
CA VAL A 200 -20.16 15.89 8.73
C VAL A 200 -21.55 15.49 9.26
N SER A 201 -22.61 15.66 8.46
CA SER A 201 -23.95 15.20 8.83
C SER A 201 -24.03 13.67 8.97
N LEU A 202 -23.36 12.93 8.08
CA LEU A 202 -23.25 11.46 8.18
C LEU A 202 -22.45 11.04 9.41
N VAL A 203 -21.39 11.78 9.77
CA VAL A 203 -20.62 11.55 11.00
C VAL A 203 -21.49 11.75 12.23
N VAL A 204 -22.21 12.87 12.32
CA VAL A 204 -23.14 13.14 13.43
C VAL A 204 -24.20 12.04 13.51
N LEU A 205 -24.81 11.64 12.39
CA LEU A 205 -25.79 10.56 12.38
C LEU A 205 -25.19 9.22 12.87
N ALA A 206 -23.99 8.86 12.41
CA ALA A 206 -23.29 7.66 12.85
C ALA A 206 -22.99 7.69 14.37
N LEU A 207 -22.58 8.84 14.90
CA LEU A 207 -22.31 9.04 16.32
C LEU A 207 -23.59 8.95 17.17
N VAL A 208 -24.68 9.59 16.74
CA VAL A 208 -25.99 9.54 17.42
C VAL A 208 -26.52 8.11 17.51
N VAL A 209 -26.38 7.34 16.44
CA VAL A 209 -26.85 5.95 16.40
C VAL A 209 -25.93 5.05 17.23
N SER A 210 -24.61 5.29 17.18
CA SER A 210 -23.62 4.58 18.00
C SER A 210 -23.82 4.85 19.49
N PHE A 211 -24.24 6.05 19.88
CA PHE A 211 -24.56 6.42 21.25
C PHE A 211 -25.65 5.49 21.83
N GLN A 212 -26.71 5.18 21.08
CA GLN A 212 -27.77 4.30 21.59
C GLN A 212 -27.24 2.94 22.11
N ALA A 213 -26.20 2.40 21.49
CA ALA A 213 -25.59 1.14 21.90
C ALA A 213 -24.45 1.33 22.92
N PHE A 214 -23.51 2.23 22.63
CA PHE A 214 -22.22 2.32 23.31
C PHE A 214 -22.10 3.46 24.33
N GLY A 215 -23.08 4.36 24.41
CA GLY A 215 -22.96 5.55 25.24
C GLY A 215 -22.07 6.63 24.61
N THR A 216 -22.11 7.83 25.16
CA THR A 216 -21.42 8.97 24.55
C THR A 216 -19.92 8.95 24.69
N LEU A 217 -19.39 8.37 25.76
CA LEU A 217 -17.95 8.33 25.98
C LEU A 217 -17.28 7.35 25.02
N MET A 218 -17.95 6.26 24.67
CA MET A 218 -17.35 5.16 23.92
C MET A 218 -17.77 5.11 22.45
N ALA A 219 -18.82 5.84 22.02
CA ALA A 219 -19.36 5.77 20.66
C ALA A 219 -18.33 5.99 19.54
N VAL A 220 -17.32 6.83 19.77
CA VAL A 220 -16.27 7.14 18.79
C VAL A 220 -15.31 5.97 18.59
N GLY A 221 -15.06 5.17 19.63
CA GLY A 221 -14.08 4.07 19.62
C GLY A 221 -14.37 3.01 18.55
N PRO A 222 -15.57 2.40 18.54
CA PRO A 222 -15.97 1.42 17.52
C PRO A 222 -16.01 1.99 16.09
N MET A 223 -16.00 3.32 15.94
CA MET A 223 -15.90 3.97 14.63
C MET A 223 -14.45 4.19 14.19
N LEU A 224 -13.58 4.66 15.08
CA LEU A 224 -12.20 5.01 14.75
C LEU A 224 -11.23 3.82 14.77
N LEU A 225 -11.31 2.94 15.78
CA LEU A 225 -10.34 1.87 15.99
C LEU A 225 -10.28 0.86 14.84
N PRO A 226 -11.40 0.28 14.37
CA PRO A 226 -11.33 -0.65 13.23
C PRO A 226 -10.92 0.05 11.93
N ALA A 227 -11.29 1.32 11.75
CA ALA A 227 -10.88 2.11 10.59
C ALA A 227 -9.38 2.38 10.58
N ALA A 228 -8.83 2.78 11.73
CA ALA A 228 -7.39 2.95 11.91
C ALA A 228 -6.63 1.64 11.70
N ALA A 229 -7.17 0.52 12.21
CA ALA A 229 -6.60 -0.81 12.03
C ALA A 229 -6.54 -1.22 10.55
N ALA A 230 -7.60 -0.97 9.78
CA ALA A 230 -7.64 -1.25 8.36
C ALA A 230 -6.67 -0.37 7.55
N ARG A 231 -6.48 0.90 7.96
CA ARG A 231 -5.56 1.84 7.31
C ARG A 231 -4.09 1.43 7.39
N CYS A 232 -3.67 0.67 8.40
CA CYS A 232 -2.30 0.18 8.51
C CYS A 232 -1.87 -0.65 7.28
N TRP A 233 -2.80 -1.41 6.69
CA TRP A 233 -2.52 -2.32 5.57
C TRP A 233 -2.27 -1.62 4.23
N GLY A 234 -2.44 -0.30 4.14
CA GLY A 234 -2.12 0.46 2.92
C GLY A 234 -3.03 0.14 1.72
N LEU A 235 -4.21 -0.42 1.96
CA LEU A 235 -5.19 -0.78 0.93
C LEU A 235 -5.87 0.47 0.34
N GLY A 236 -6.51 0.32 -0.83
CA GLY A 236 -7.39 1.34 -1.40
C GLY A 236 -8.60 1.65 -0.49
N VAL A 237 -9.30 2.76 -0.75
CA VAL A 237 -10.39 3.26 0.12
C VAL A 237 -11.49 2.22 0.32
N THR A 238 -12.02 1.63 -0.75
CA THR A 238 -13.08 0.61 -0.68
C THR A 238 -12.64 -0.64 0.09
N ALA A 239 -11.43 -1.14 -0.20
CA ALA A 239 -10.87 -2.30 0.49
C ALA A 239 -10.64 -2.01 1.98
N SER A 240 -10.24 -0.78 2.32
CA SER A 240 -10.11 -0.33 3.72
C SER A 240 -11.46 -0.25 4.42
N MET A 241 -12.54 0.17 3.75
CA MET A 241 -13.88 0.17 4.32
C MET A 241 -14.36 -1.25 4.61
N MET A 242 -14.16 -2.17 3.67
CA MET A 242 -14.52 -3.59 3.85
C MET A 242 -13.73 -4.23 4.99
N LEU A 243 -12.41 -4.02 5.04
CA LEU A 243 -11.57 -4.56 6.11
C LEU A 243 -11.92 -3.93 7.47
N SER A 244 -12.23 -2.64 7.51
CA SER A 244 -12.70 -1.96 8.72
C SER A 244 -14.03 -2.55 9.21
N ALA A 245 -14.95 -2.90 8.30
CA ALA A 245 -16.21 -3.53 8.69
C ALA A 245 -15.97 -4.91 9.32
N MET A 246 -15.08 -5.71 8.71
CA MET A 246 -14.70 -7.02 9.25
C MET A 246 -14.06 -6.89 10.64
N PHE A 247 -13.14 -5.94 10.83
CA PHE A 247 -12.53 -5.68 12.13
C PHE A 247 -13.54 -5.17 13.16
N GLY A 248 -14.50 -4.32 12.77
CA GLY A 248 -15.57 -3.84 13.64
C GLY A 248 -16.47 -4.98 14.13
N VAL A 249 -16.88 -5.87 13.22
CA VAL A 249 -17.68 -7.06 13.57
C VAL A 249 -16.89 -8.01 14.46
N ALA A 250 -15.61 -8.29 14.13
CA ALA A 250 -14.75 -9.14 14.94
C ALA A 250 -14.53 -8.57 16.36
N ALA A 251 -14.26 -7.27 16.47
CA ALA A 251 -14.14 -6.56 17.74
C ALA A 251 -15.44 -6.65 18.57
N SER A 252 -16.58 -6.49 17.91
CA SER A 252 -17.89 -6.55 18.54
C SER A 252 -18.22 -7.94 19.09
N VAL A 253 -17.98 -8.99 18.29
CA VAL A 253 -18.21 -10.38 18.72
C VAL A 253 -17.29 -10.73 19.89
N ALA A 254 -15.99 -10.42 19.77
CA ALA A 254 -15.04 -10.66 20.84
C ALA A 254 -15.40 -9.89 22.12
N GLY A 255 -15.76 -8.61 22.00
CA GLY A 255 -16.15 -7.78 23.14
C GLY A 255 -17.44 -8.24 23.82
N LEU A 256 -18.45 -8.68 23.05
CA LEU A 256 -19.69 -9.24 23.60
C LEU A 256 -19.45 -10.57 24.34
N LEU A 257 -18.61 -11.46 23.80
CA LEU A 257 -18.24 -12.71 24.46
C LEU A 257 -17.47 -12.46 25.77
N VAL A 258 -16.51 -11.54 25.75
CA VAL A 258 -15.78 -11.13 26.97
C VAL A 258 -16.73 -10.51 28.00
N SER A 259 -17.68 -9.68 27.56
CA SER A 259 -18.72 -9.12 28.42
C SER A 259 -19.59 -10.19 29.06
N TYR A 260 -19.99 -11.22 28.30
CA TYR A 260 -20.81 -12.32 28.79
C TYR A 260 -20.10 -13.19 29.84
N TYR A 261 -18.88 -13.64 29.56
CA TYR A 261 -18.15 -14.53 30.47
C TYR A 261 -17.47 -13.80 31.62
N GLY A 262 -17.02 -12.57 31.38
CA GLY A 262 -16.31 -11.75 32.36
C GLY A 262 -17.20 -10.87 33.23
N ASN A 263 -18.51 -10.78 32.93
CA ASN A 263 -19.47 -9.88 33.58
C ASN A 263 -18.98 -8.40 33.60
N VAL A 264 -18.33 -7.98 32.51
CA VAL A 264 -17.81 -6.61 32.33
C VAL A 264 -18.73 -5.80 31.41
N PRO A 265 -18.76 -4.45 31.54
CA PRO A 265 -19.55 -3.60 30.65
C PRO A 265 -19.19 -3.81 29.16
N SER A 266 -20.20 -3.99 28.32
CA SER A 266 -20.02 -4.37 26.91
C SER A 266 -19.39 -3.27 26.04
N GLY A 267 -19.73 -2.00 26.25
CA GLY A 267 -19.14 -0.87 25.52
C GLY A 267 -17.60 -0.84 25.64
N PRO A 268 -17.05 -0.71 26.87
CA PRO A 268 -15.61 -0.78 27.11
C PRO A 268 -14.95 -2.07 26.58
N ALA A 269 -15.59 -3.22 26.74
CA ALA A 269 -15.05 -4.50 26.24
C ALA A 269 -14.87 -4.50 24.70
N ILE A 270 -15.84 -3.94 23.96
CA ILE A 270 -15.77 -3.82 22.49
C ILE A 270 -14.68 -2.83 22.08
N VAL A 271 -14.56 -1.69 22.78
CA VAL A 271 -13.49 -0.71 22.52
C VAL A 271 -12.11 -1.31 22.75
N LEU A 272 -11.92 -2.04 23.85
CA LEU A 272 -10.66 -2.73 24.14
C LEU A 272 -10.34 -3.82 23.10
N ALA A 273 -11.33 -4.60 22.66
CA ALA A 273 -11.16 -5.56 21.59
C ALA A 273 -10.74 -4.88 20.26
N GLY A 274 -11.37 -3.75 19.92
CA GLY A 274 -10.97 -2.92 18.78
C GLY A 274 -9.56 -2.35 18.91
N GLY A 275 -9.18 -1.92 20.12
CA GLY A 275 -7.84 -1.41 20.43
C GLY A 275 -6.76 -2.48 20.30
N LEU A 276 -7.05 -3.71 20.76
CA LEU A 276 -6.17 -4.87 20.58
C LEU A 276 -6.00 -5.20 19.09
N LEU A 277 -7.08 -5.23 18.32
CA LEU A 277 -7.03 -5.44 16.87
C LEU A 277 -6.22 -4.36 16.16
N PHE A 278 -6.37 -3.09 16.55
CA PHE A 278 -5.54 -2.00 16.05
C PHE A 278 -4.06 -2.21 16.40
N GLY A 279 -3.74 -2.53 17.65
CA GLY A 279 -2.37 -2.79 18.09
C GLY A 279 -1.72 -3.95 17.33
N VAL A 280 -2.43 -5.07 17.16
CA VAL A 280 -1.97 -6.23 16.39
C VAL A 280 -1.78 -5.87 14.92
N SER A 281 -2.74 -5.18 14.30
CA SER A 281 -2.68 -4.72 12.91
C SER A 281 -1.47 -3.82 12.66
N LEU A 282 -1.24 -2.87 13.58
CA LEU A 282 -0.10 -1.96 13.55
C LEU A 282 1.22 -2.74 13.66
N MET A 283 1.31 -3.66 14.62
CA MET A 283 2.53 -4.44 14.85
C MET A 283 2.86 -5.35 13.65
N MET A 284 1.85 -6.06 13.12
CA MET A 284 2.00 -6.88 11.91
C MET A 284 2.45 -6.04 10.71
N THR A 285 1.84 -4.87 10.52
CA THR A 285 2.21 -3.97 9.42
C THR A 285 3.65 -3.48 9.56
N ILE A 286 4.07 -3.08 10.78
CA ILE A 286 5.44 -2.64 11.05
C ILE A 286 6.43 -3.78 10.77
N MET A 287 6.15 -4.99 11.27
CA MET A 287 6.97 -6.17 11.04
C MET A 287 7.07 -6.51 9.55
N LEU A 288 5.94 -6.54 8.84
CA LEU A 288 5.90 -6.85 7.41
C LEU A 288 6.68 -5.82 6.58
N ARG A 289 6.54 -4.52 6.90
CA ARG A 289 7.26 -3.44 6.20
C ARG A 289 8.75 -3.39 6.56
N ARG A 290 9.14 -3.75 7.78
CA ARG A 290 10.55 -3.76 8.21
C ARG A 290 11.30 -5.00 7.78
N VAL A 291 10.65 -6.16 7.69
CA VAL A 291 11.32 -7.44 7.35
C VAL A 291 11.15 -7.77 5.87
N LEU A 292 9.94 -7.72 5.33
CA LEU A 292 9.66 -8.24 3.99
C LEU A 292 10.13 -7.30 2.87
N ARG A 293 9.99 -5.97 3.04
CA ARG A 293 10.45 -5.00 2.03
C ARG A 293 11.96 -5.05 1.78
N PRO A 294 12.85 -4.99 2.80
CA PRO A 294 14.28 -5.11 2.53
C PRO A 294 14.59 -6.47 1.92
N LEU A 295 13.99 -7.57 2.38
CA LEU A 295 14.21 -8.90 1.81
C LEU A 295 13.88 -8.97 0.31
N VAL A 296 12.77 -8.37 -0.11
CA VAL A 296 12.39 -8.26 -1.53
C VAL A 296 13.37 -7.38 -2.30
N TYR A 297 13.79 -6.23 -1.76
CA TYR A 297 14.79 -5.39 -2.41
C TYR A 297 16.14 -6.09 -2.53
N THR A 298 16.59 -6.80 -1.49
CA THR A 298 17.83 -7.58 -1.52
C THR A 298 17.72 -8.73 -2.52
N PHE A 299 16.57 -9.40 -2.60
CA PHE A 299 16.34 -10.47 -3.56
C PHE A 299 16.31 -9.96 -5.01
N VAL A 300 15.64 -8.82 -5.27
CA VAL A 300 15.62 -8.19 -6.59
C VAL A 300 17.01 -7.70 -6.98
N LEU A 301 17.75 -7.08 -6.05
CA LEU A 301 19.12 -6.63 -6.30
C LEU A 301 20.05 -7.82 -6.58
N ALA A 302 19.94 -8.90 -5.80
CA ALA A 302 20.69 -10.13 -6.05
C ALA A 302 20.32 -10.74 -7.41
N ALA A 303 19.04 -10.78 -7.77
CA ALA A 303 18.59 -11.28 -9.07
C ALA A 303 19.12 -10.42 -10.23
N VAL A 304 19.16 -9.09 -10.09
CA VAL A 304 19.74 -8.17 -11.08
C VAL A 304 21.25 -8.39 -11.19
N LEU A 305 21.96 -8.54 -10.06
CA LEU A 305 23.39 -8.81 -10.06
C LEU A 305 23.74 -10.19 -10.65
N LEU A 306 22.91 -11.21 -10.40
CA LEU A 306 23.07 -12.53 -11.03
C LEU A 306 22.72 -12.53 -12.53
N ALA A 307 21.79 -11.67 -12.96
CA ALA A 307 21.41 -11.53 -14.37
C ALA A 307 22.39 -10.67 -15.17
N ALA A 308 23.28 -9.91 -14.51
CA ALA A 308 24.38 -9.23 -15.16
C ALA A 308 25.41 -10.28 -15.61
N ALA A 309 25.30 -10.72 -16.87
CA ALA A 309 26.31 -11.58 -17.47
C ALA A 309 27.69 -10.89 -17.39
N PRO A 310 28.79 -11.64 -17.13
CA PRO A 310 30.12 -11.07 -17.23
C PRO A 310 30.30 -10.56 -18.67
N ALA A 311 30.73 -9.31 -18.82
CA ALA A 311 31.12 -8.79 -20.12
C ALA A 311 32.28 -9.67 -20.64
N ARG A 312 31.99 -10.56 -21.60
CA ARG A 312 33.03 -11.34 -22.28
C ARG A 312 33.83 -10.38 -23.16
N ALA A 313 35.14 -10.33 -22.94
CA ALA A 313 36.06 -9.67 -23.85
C ALA A 313 35.89 -10.27 -25.26
N ALA A 314 35.89 -9.42 -26.28
CA ALA A 314 35.81 -9.88 -27.67
C ALA A 314 37.10 -10.61 -28.08
N ASP A 315 36.96 -11.76 -28.72
CA ASP A 315 38.11 -12.55 -29.21
C ASP A 315 38.87 -11.79 -30.30
N LYS A 316 40.21 -11.87 -30.29
CA LYS A 316 41.09 -11.23 -31.30
C LYS A 316 40.84 -11.84 -32.68
N ILE A 317 40.91 -11.03 -33.73
CA ILE A 317 40.68 -11.46 -35.11
C ILE A 317 41.98 -12.06 -35.67
N PRO A 318 42.02 -13.36 -36.04
CA PRO A 318 43.21 -13.97 -36.62
C PRO A 318 43.42 -13.46 -38.05
N VAL A 319 44.56 -12.82 -38.29
CA VAL A 319 44.95 -12.29 -39.60
C VAL A 319 46.36 -12.74 -39.95
N VAL A 320 46.60 -12.92 -41.24
CA VAL A 320 47.90 -13.32 -41.76
C VAL A 320 48.46 -12.20 -42.63
N ALA A 321 49.73 -11.86 -42.44
CA ALA A 321 50.48 -10.99 -43.34
C ALA A 321 51.42 -11.85 -44.19
N SER A 322 51.60 -11.47 -45.46
CA SER A 322 52.50 -12.21 -46.34
C SER A 322 53.97 -12.09 -45.92
N PHE A 323 54.42 -10.92 -45.46
CA PHE A 323 55.74 -10.72 -44.86
C PHE A 323 55.76 -9.72 -43.68
N SER A 324 56.90 -9.64 -42.99
CA SER A 324 57.05 -8.95 -41.71
C SER A 324 56.68 -7.47 -41.73
N VAL A 325 56.98 -6.73 -42.81
CA VAL A 325 56.67 -5.27 -42.88
C VAL A 325 55.16 -5.05 -42.85
N ILE A 326 54.38 -5.85 -43.58
CA ILE A 326 52.92 -5.79 -43.52
C ILE A 326 52.45 -6.23 -42.13
N GLY A 327 53.10 -7.23 -41.52
CA GLY A 327 52.86 -7.65 -40.15
C GLY A 327 52.99 -6.51 -39.14
N ASP A 328 54.07 -5.73 -39.23
CA ASP A 328 54.33 -4.58 -38.36
C ASP A 328 53.34 -3.43 -38.61
N MET A 329 52.96 -3.19 -39.87
CA MET A 329 51.90 -2.23 -40.19
C MET A 329 50.56 -2.65 -39.55
N LEU A 330 50.19 -3.93 -39.64
CA LEU A 330 48.98 -4.45 -39.00
C LEU A 330 49.04 -4.37 -37.48
N ALA A 331 50.22 -4.61 -36.88
CA ALA A 331 50.39 -4.48 -35.44
C ALA A 331 50.16 -3.04 -34.97
N ASN A 332 50.66 -2.06 -35.73
CA ASN A 332 50.45 -0.64 -35.45
C ASN A 332 49.00 -0.18 -35.70
N LEU A 333 48.34 -0.70 -36.75
CA LEU A 333 46.97 -0.29 -37.13
C LEU A 333 45.89 -0.99 -36.30
N GLY A 334 46.07 -2.28 -36.00
CA GLY A 334 45.05 -3.12 -35.37
C GLY A 334 45.29 -3.45 -33.90
N GLY A 335 46.52 -3.24 -33.39
CA GLY A 335 46.87 -3.39 -31.98
C GLY A 335 46.32 -4.67 -31.33
N ASP A 336 45.67 -4.52 -30.18
CA ASP A 336 45.13 -5.63 -29.40
C ASP A 336 43.91 -6.34 -30.02
N HIS A 337 43.39 -5.85 -31.14
CA HIS A 337 42.23 -6.46 -31.81
C HIS A 337 42.61 -7.57 -32.80
N LEU A 338 43.89 -7.68 -33.16
CA LEU A 338 44.38 -8.64 -34.15
C LEU A 338 45.27 -9.70 -33.49
N ASP A 339 45.13 -10.94 -33.95
CA ASP A 339 46.11 -12.01 -33.74
C ASP A 339 46.86 -12.19 -35.07
N ILE A 340 48.07 -11.63 -35.15
CA ILE A 340 48.81 -11.45 -36.41
C ILE A 340 49.85 -12.57 -36.53
N LYS A 341 49.83 -13.26 -37.67
CA LYS A 341 50.89 -14.19 -38.07
C LYS A 341 51.48 -13.78 -39.40
N THR A 342 52.79 -13.89 -39.55
CA THR A 342 53.52 -13.53 -40.77
C THR A 342 54.02 -14.80 -41.45
N ILE A 343 53.81 -14.94 -42.76
CA ILE A 343 54.32 -16.11 -43.52
C ILE A 343 55.84 -15.98 -43.71
N VAL A 344 56.30 -14.89 -44.31
CA VAL A 344 57.73 -14.58 -44.39
C VAL A 344 58.13 -13.75 -43.18
N GLY A 345 58.93 -14.34 -42.30
CA GLY A 345 59.40 -13.69 -41.07
C GLY A 345 60.42 -12.57 -41.29
N PRO A 346 60.83 -11.85 -40.22
CA PRO A 346 61.81 -10.78 -40.30
C PRO A 346 63.13 -11.25 -40.92
N GLY A 347 63.61 -10.52 -41.94
CA GLY A 347 64.84 -10.85 -42.66
C GLY A 347 64.72 -12.00 -43.68
N GLY A 348 63.51 -12.53 -43.90
CA GLY A 348 63.22 -13.47 -44.98
C GLY A 348 63.07 -12.76 -46.32
N ASP A 349 63.55 -13.41 -47.39
CA ASP A 349 63.38 -12.95 -48.76
C ASP A 349 62.04 -13.48 -49.31
N SER A 350 61.15 -12.58 -49.73
CA SER A 350 59.80 -12.95 -50.20
C SER A 350 59.80 -13.44 -51.65
N GLU A 351 60.81 -13.12 -52.45
CA GLU A 351 60.91 -13.56 -53.85
C GLU A 351 61.41 -15.01 -53.92
N LEU A 352 62.30 -15.39 -52.99
CA LEU A 352 62.92 -16.71 -52.91
C LEU A 352 62.26 -17.66 -51.89
N TYR A 353 61.16 -17.25 -51.26
CA TYR A 353 60.51 -18.04 -50.22
C TYR A 353 59.79 -19.28 -50.78
N GLU A 354 59.96 -20.42 -50.11
CA GLU A 354 59.23 -21.65 -50.39
C GLU A 354 58.21 -21.93 -49.27
N ALA A 355 56.92 -21.94 -49.64
CA ALA A 355 55.85 -22.16 -48.68
C ALA A 355 55.84 -23.58 -48.11
N THR A 356 55.65 -23.69 -46.80
CA THR A 356 55.66 -24.95 -46.05
C THR A 356 54.26 -25.41 -45.68
N ALA A 357 54.13 -26.67 -45.23
CA ALA A 357 52.86 -27.18 -44.72
C ALA A 357 52.35 -26.43 -43.46
N ALA A 358 53.25 -25.79 -42.70
CA ALA A 358 52.87 -24.97 -41.55
C ALA A 358 52.18 -23.66 -41.99
N ASP A 359 52.57 -23.12 -43.14
CA ASP A 359 51.99 -21.90 -43.72
C ASP A 359 50.57 -22.16 -44.23
N VAL A 360 50.36 -23.33 -44.84
CA VAL A 360 49.04 -23.82 -45.24
C VAL A 360 48.10 -23.90 -44.03
N ALA A 361 48.57 -24.48 -42.92
CA ALA A 361 47.79 -24.59 -41.69
C ALA A 361 47.50 -23.20 -41.08
N THR A 362 48.50 -22.33 -41.05
CA THR A 362 48.39 -20.96 -40.52
C THR A 362 47.36 -20.15 -41.30
N LEU A 363 47.37 -20.25 -42.63
CA LEU A 363 46.45 -19.53 -43.50
C LEU A 363 45.02 -20.08 -43.41
N SER A 364 44.85 -21.40 -43.28
CA SER A 364 43.52 -22.04 -43.17
C SER A 364 42.69 -21.55 -41.97
N GLY A 365 43.36 -21.15 -40.88
CA GLY A 365 42.72 -20.63 -39.67
C GLY A 365 42.51 -19.11 -39.64
N ALA A 366 42.99 -18.39 -40.66
CA ALA A 366 42.93 -16.94 -40.69
C ALA A 366 41.60 -16.42 -41.28
N ARG A 367 41.15 -15.27 -40.80
CA ARG A 367 39.95 -14.60 -41.31
C ARG A 367 40.25 -13.64 -42.46
N ALA A 368 41.46 -13.09 -42.49
CA ALA A 368 41.96 -12.26 -43.56
C ALA A 368 43.45 -12.51 -43.80
N ILE A 369 43.88 -12.36 -45.05
CA ILE A 369 45.29 -12.31 -45.44
C ILE A 369 45.57 -10.95 -46.10
N PHE A 370 46.64 -10.30 -45.65
CA PHE A 370 47.17 -9.07 -46.22
C PHE A 370 48.43 -9.41 -47.02
N LEU A 371 48.37 -9.17 -48.31
CA LEU A 371 49.42 -9.48 -49.29
C LEU A 371 49.88 -8.21 -49.97
N ASN A 372 51.13 -8.18 -50.43
CA ASN A 372 51.63 -7.06 -51.20
C ASN A 372 51.13 -7.14 -52.64
N ASP A 373 51.40 -8.27 -53.31
CA ASP A 373 50.94 -8.57 -54.69
C ASP A 373 51.13 -7.36 -55.63
N LEU A 374 52.34 -6.78 -55.56
CA LEU A 374 52.75 -5.60 -56.33
C LEU A 374 53.00 -5.96 -57.80
N ASN A 375 53.60 -7.13 -58.04
CA ASN A 375 53.73 -7.77 -59.35
C ASN A 375 53.71 -9.31 -59.14
N GLU A 376 53.46 -10.07 -60.22
CA GLU A 376 53.37 -11.54 -60.16
C GLU A 376 54.70 -12.22 -59.76
N GLU A 377 55.82 -11.49 -59.81
CA GLU A 377 57.17 -11.99 -59.54
C GLU A 377 57.61 -11.81 -58.07
N PHE A 378 56.95 -10.91 -57.30
CA PHE A 378 57.37 -10.54 -55.95
C PHE A 378 57.03 -11.61 -54.90
N GLU A 379 55.87 -12.27 -55.04
CA GLU A 379 55.39 -13.32 -54.14
C GLU A 379 54.87 -14.55 -54.93
N PRO A 380 55.71 -15.22 -55.74
CA PRO A 380 55.26 -16.25 -56.69
C PRO A 380 54.67 -17.50 -56.01
N TRP A 381 55.02 -17.73 -54.74
CA TRP A 381 54.54 -18.82 -53.89
C TRP A 381 53.12 -18.57 -53.32
N LEU A 382 52.63 -17.33 -53.33
CA LEU A 382 51.42 -16.93 -52.63
C LEU A 382 50.14 -17.51 -53.26
N GLU A 383 50.05 -17.48 -54.59
CA GLU A 383 48.92 -18.05 -55.33
C GLU A 383 48.78 -19.58 -55.14
N PRO A 384 49.87 -20.37 -55.30
CA PRO A 384 49.86 -21.79 -54.97
C PRO A 384 49.45 -22.05 -53.51
N LEU A 385 49.97 -21.28 -52.56
CA LEU A 385 49.67 -21.42 -51.14
C LEU A 385 48.18 -21.14 -50.82
N LEU A 386 47.59 -20.12 -51.44
CA LEU A 386 46.17 -19.80 -51.30
C LEU A 386 45.27 -20.90 -51.86
N LYS A 387 45.69 -21.53 -52.98
CA LYS A 387 44.98 -22.67 -53.57
C LYS A 387 45.09 -23.91 -52.68
N GLN A 388 46.29 -24.20 -52.17
CA GLN A 388 46.57 -25.38 -51.33
C GLN A 388 45.88 -25.30 -49.96
N SER A 389 45.80 -24.12 -49.35
CA SER A 389 45.13 -23.88 -48.06
C SER A 389 43.59 -23.82 -48.15
N ALA A 390 43.03 -23.83 -49.36
CA ALA A 390 41.60 -23.62 -49.62
C ALA A 390 41.05 -22.39 -48.86
N PHE A 391 41.84 -21.32 -48.79
CA PHE A 391 41.52 -20.12 -48.01
C PHE A 391 40.23 -19.45 -48.48
N LYS A 392 39.28 -19.25 -47.57
CA LYS A 392 37.97 -18.61 -47.83
C LYS A 392 37.81 -17.23 -47.19
N GLY A 393 38.85 -16.73 -46.53
CA GLY A 393 38.82 -15.42 -45.86
C GLY A 393 39.01 -14.25 -46.82
N THR A 394 39.03 -13.04 -46.26
CA THR A 394 39.20 -11.81 -47.04
C THR A 394 40.65 -11.66 -47.50
N LYS A 395 40.87 -11.45 -48.80
CA LYS A 395 42.18 -11.12 -49.37
C LYS A 395 42.30 -9.60 -49.50
N VAL A 396 43.32 -9.01 -48.88
CA VAL A 396 43.58 -7.58 -48.94
C VAL A 396 44.94 -7.36 -49.59
N VAL A 397 44.93 -6.72 -50.76
CA VAL A 397 46.15 -6.35 -51.50
C VAL A 397 46.57 -4.97 -51.03
N VAL A 398 47.67 -4.88 -50.30
CA VAL A 398 48.15 -3.65 -49.67
C VAL A 398 48.71 -2.67 -50.71
N ALA A 399 49.36 -3.17 -51.77
CA ALA A 399 49.91 -2.31 -52.83
C ALA A 399 48.93 -2.02 -53.98
N ARG A 400 47.62 -2.25 -53.78
CA ARG A 400 46.63 -2.00 -54.83
C ARG A 400 46.64 -0.52 -55.25
N GLY A 401 47.01 -0.24 -56.49
CA GLY A 401 47.06 1.10 -57.06
C GLY A 401 48.38 1.84 -56.86
N VAL A 402 49.42 1.17 -56.35
CA VAL A 402 50.78 1.68 -56.30
C VAL A 402 51.38 1.63 -57.71
N GLN A 403 52.01 2.73 -58.15
CA GLN A 403 52.78 2.77 -59.39
C GLN A 403 54.22 2.32 -59.10
N THR A 404 54.65 1.25 -59.74
CA THR A 404 56.04 0.79 -59.69
C THR A 404 56.91 1.66 -60.59
N LEU A 405 58.06 2.10 -60.10
CA LEU A 405 59.10 2.71 -60.93
C LEU A 405 59.94 1.59 -61.55
N THR A 406 60.28 1.70 -62.83
CA THR A 406 61.20 0.75 -63.48
C THR A 406 62.65 1.16 -63.23
N ALA A 407 63.59 0.21 -63.32
CA ALA A 407 65.02 0.49 -63.11
C ALA A 407 65.59 1.57 -64.05
N GLU A 408 64.93 1.84 -65.19
CA GLU A 408 65.26 2.92 -66.12
C GLU A 408 64.84 4.31 -65.59
N GLU A 409 63.87 4.38 -64.68
CA GLU A 409 63.34 5.61 -64.08
C GLU A 409 64.08 6.01 -62.80
N GLU A 410 64.78 5.07 -62.14
CA GLU A 410 65.48 5.30 -60.86
C GLU A 410 66.93 5.82 -61.05
N HIS A 411 67.54 5.54 -62.21
CA HIS A 411 68.86 6.04 -62.60
C HIS A 411 68.84 6.64 -64.02
N PRO A 412 68.63 7.97 -64.18
CA PRO A 412 68.94 8.61 -65.46
C PRO A 412 70.45 8.44 -65.71
N VAL A 413 70.81 7.78 -66.81
CA VAL A 413 72.19 7.74 -67.29
C VAL A 413 72.59 9.16 -67.66
N SER A 414 73.23 9.87 -66.73
CA SER A 414 74.12 11.01 -66.97
C SER A 414 75.08 11.22 -65.80
#